data_AF-A0A4V1XGP0-F1
#
_entry.id   AF-A0A4V1XGP0-F1
#
_cell.length_a   1.000
_cell.length_b   1.000
_cell.length_c   1.000
_cell.angle_alpha   90.00
_cell.angle_beta   90.00
_cell.angle_gamma   90.00
#
_symmetry.space_group_name_H-M   'P 1'
#
loop_
_entity.id
_entity.type
_entity.pdbx_description
1 polymer ?
#
loop_
_entity_poly.entity_id
_entity_poly.type
_entity_poly.pdbx_seq_one_letter_code
_entity_poly.pdbx_strand_id
1 'polypeptide(L)'
;MPDVKGYKPTPPKPYDGSEDPDGFLVQARLHLKFYEGSLTEDYQKVMAISQLLIGRVRDWFEPILTDYLERYPEESSDLTNYIFSKYSHFEERTRALFGNPDKEQHAIKQLHLLHQTKSASKYTTLS
;
A
#
# COMPACT_ATOMS: atom_id res chain seq x y z
N MET A 1 -4.91 12.25 14.90
CA MET A 1 -3.84 11.41 15.50
C MET A 1 -3.23 12.18 16.66
N PRO A 2 -2.72 11.52 17.71
CA PRO A 2 -2.09 12.23 18.82
C PRO A 2 -0.87 12.99 18.31
N ASP A 3 -0.84 14.30 18.54
CA ASP A 3 0.30 15.17 18.28
C ASP A 3 1.36 14.92 19.37
N VAL A 4 2.00 13.75 19.30
CA VAL A 4 3.09 13.41 20.21
C VAL A 4 4.32 14.14 19.70
N LYS A 5 4.58 15.31 20.26
CA LYS A 5 5.74 16.16 19.96
C LYS A 5 7.01 15.31 19.88
N GLY A 6 7.60 15.20 18.68
CA GLY A 6 8.84 14.47 18.43
C GLY A 6 8.70 13.00 18.01
N TYR A 7 7.48 12.44 17.94
CA TYR A 7 7.27 11.11 17.38
C TYR A 7 7.47 11.14 15.86
N LYS A 8 8.45 10.37 15.37
CA LYS A 8 8.67 10.13 13.94
C LYS A 8 8.15 8.74 13.60
N PRO A 9 7.14 8.62 12.73
CA PRO A 9 6.68 7.33 12.25
C PRO A 9 7.83 6.55 11.63
N THR A 10 7.95 5.27 11.96
CA THR A 10 8.90 4.39 11.29
C THR A 10 8.44 4.16 9.85
N PRO A 11 9.31 4.32 8.84
CA PRO A 11 8.95 3.94 7.48
C PRO A 11 8.75 2.42 7.37
N PRO A 12 7.91 1.95 6.43
CA PRO A 12 7.84 0.55 6.08
C PRO A 12 9.21 -0.02 5.74
N LYS A 13 9.39 -1.33 5.95
CA LYS A 13 10.58 -2.02 5.46
C LYS A 13 10.62 -1.94 3.92
N PRO A 14 11.81 -1.81 3.31
CA PRO A 14 11.95 -1.90 1.86
C PRO A 14 11.36 -3.20 1.32
N TYR A 15 10.75 -3.14 0.14
CA TYR A 15 10.08 -4.27 -0.50
C TYR A 15 10.73 -4.64 -1.82
N ASP A 16 11.18 -5.89 -1.91
CA ASP A 16 11.88 -6.45 -3.07
C ASP A 16 11.02 -7.39 -3.92
N GLY A 17 9.78 -7.67 -3.52
CA GLY A 17 8.90 -8.59 -4.24
C GLY A 17 9.16 -10.08 -3.96
N SER A 18 9.97 -10.42 -2.95
CA SER A 18 10.18 -11.82 -2.53
C SER A 18 9.03 -12.37 -1.70
N GLU A 19 8.31 -11.51 -1.00
CA GLU A 19 7.14 -11.83 -0.19
C GLU A 19 5.85 -11.25 -0.78
N ASP A 20 4.71 -11.64 -0.22
CA ASP A 20 3.42 -11.07 -0.59
C ASP A 20 3.34 -9.57 -0.22
N PRO A 21 2.84 -8.70 -1.12
CA PRO A 21 2.88 -7.26 -0.95
C PRO A 21 1.91 -6.75 0.11
N ASP A 22 0.91 -7.50 0.55
CA ASP A 22 -0.11 -6.97 1.47
C ASP A 22 0.48 -6.50 2.80
N GLY A 23 1.49 -7.21 3.32
CA GLY A 23 2.21 -6.79 4.53
C GLY A 23 2.88 -5.43 4.34
N PHE A 24 3.56 -5.23 3.21
CA PHE A 24 4.17 -3.95 2.83
C PHE A 24 3.11 -2.85 2.63
N LEU A 25 2.03 -3.14 1.89
CA LEU A 25 0.98 -2.17 1.58
C LEU A 25 0.20 -1.73 2.83
N VAL A 26 -0.03 -2.62 3.80
CA VAL A 26 -0.61 -2.27 5.10
C VAL A 26 0.30 -1.30 5.86
N GLN A 27 1.61 -1.58 5.92
CA GLN A 27 2.57 -0.69 6.57
C GLN A 27 2.69 0.65 5.83
N ALA A 28 2.65 0.64 4.50
CA ALA A 28 2.67 1.85 3.67
C ALA A 28 1.44 2.73 3.94
N ARG A 29 0.23 2.16 3.99
CA ARG A 29 -0.99 2.91 4.38
C ARG A 29 -0.89 3.49 5.77
N LEU A 30 -0.41 2.71 6.74
CA LEU A 30 -0.19 3.20 8.11
C LEU A 30 0.80 4.36 8.14
N HIS A 31 1.89 4.27 7.39
CA HIS A 31 2.88 5.34 7.29
C HIS A 31 2.26 6.60 6.69
N LEU A 32 1.57 6.48 5.56
CA LEU A 32 0.88 7.60 4.90
C LEU A 32 -0.16 8.29 5.81
N LYS A 33 -0.85 7.53 6.67
CA LYS A 33 -1.80 8.08 7.66
C LYS A 33 -1.16 9.13 8.58
N PHE A 34 0.12 9.00 8.90
CA PHE A 34 0.84 9.99 9.71
C PHE A 34 1.21 11.26 8.93
N TYR A 35 1.17 11.23 7.60
CA TYR A 35 1.54 12.34 6.71
C TYR A 35 0.35 12.88 5.92
N GLU A 36 -0.90 12.54 6.27
CA GLU A 36 -2.09 12.99 5.53
C GLU A 36 -2.24 14.51 5.45
N GLY A 37 -1.71 15.25 6.43
CA GLY A 37 -1.68 16.71 6.39
C GLY A 37 -0.64 17.30 5.43
N SER A 38 0.31 16.50 4.93
CA SER A 38 1.41 16.94 4.06
C SER A 38 1.40 16.29 2.67
N LEU A 39 0.89 15.06 2.55
CA LEU A 39 0.73 14.32 1.31
C LEU A 39 -0.75 14.29 0.92
N THR A 40 -1.25 15.44 0.45
CA THR A 40 -2.67 15.64 0.17
C THR A 40 -3.11 14.94 -1.12
N GLU A 41 -2.21 14.83 -2.09
CA GLU A 41 -2.49 14.26 -3.41
C GLU A 41 -2.03 12.81 -3.54
N ASP A 42 -2.73 12.02 -4.36
CA ASP A 42 -2.41 10.60 -4.54
C ASP A 42 -1.04 10.34 -5.17
N TYR A 43 -0.64 11.16 -6.16
CA TYR A 43 0.68 11.02 -6.79
C TYR A 43 1.82 11.22 -5.78
N GLN A 44 1.64 12.08 -4.76
CA GLN A 44 2.62 12.32 -3.71
C GLN A 44 2.81 11.07 -2.84
N LYS A 45 1.71 10.36 -2.56
CA LYS A 45 1.74 9.09 -1.83
C LYS A 45 2.46 8.01 -2.62
N VAL A 46 2.20 7.92 -3.94
CA VAL A 46 2.91 7.00 -4.84
C VAL A 46 4.41 7.29 -4.83
N MET A 47 4.83 8.55 -5.01
CA MET A 47 6.24 8.94 -4.94
C MET A 47 6.88 8.60 -3.58
N ALA A 48 6.21 8.92 -2.47
CA ALA A 48 6.73 8.66 -1.13
C ALA A 48 6.97 7.17 -0.89
N ILE A 49 6.02 6.32 -1.27
CA ILE A 49 6.13 4.86 -1.06
C ILE A 49 7.07 4.21 -2.08
N SER A 50 7.19 4.76 -3.29
CA SER A 50 8.10 4.22 -4.33
C SER A 50 9.58 4.23 -3.90
N GLN A 51 9.97 5.12 -2.99
CA GLN A 51 11.33 5.19 -2.43
C GLN A 51 11.72 3.96 -1.61
N LEU A 52 10.73 3.15 -1.19
CA LEU A 52 10.93 1.93 -0.42
C LEU A 52 11.00 0.69 -1.31
N LEU A 53 10.83 0.83 -2.62
CA LEU A 53 10.95 -0.28 -3.57
C LEU A 53 12.42 -0.58 -3.83
N ILE A 54 12.78 -1.85 -3.77
CA ILE A 54 14.12 -2.35 -4.02
C ILE A 54 14.09 -3.59 -4.92
N GLY A 55 15.25 -4.05 -5.36
CA GLY A 55 15.38 -5.25 -6.20
C GLY A 55 14.46 -5.22 -7.43
N ARG A 56 13.85 -6.37 -7.74
CA ARG A 56 13.00 -6.53 -8.94
C ARG A 56 11.76 -5.63 -8.97
N VAL A 57 11.25 -5.20 -7.82
CA VAL A 57 10.09 -4.29 -7.78
C VAL A 57 10.52 -2.88 -8.19
N ARG A 58 11.70 -2.44 -7.75
CA ARG A 58 12.29 -1.18 -8.21
C ARG A 58 12.59 -1.24 -9.70
N ASP A 59 13.20 -2.32 -10.18
CA ASP A 59 13.57 -2.44 -11.59
C ASP A 59 12.32 -2.38 -12.51
N TRP A 60 11.17 -2.89 -12.04
CA TRP A 60 9.89 -2.74 -12.72
C TRP A 60 9.34 -1.31 -12.65
N PHE A 61 9.49 -0.64 -11.51
CA PHE A 61 8.88 0.68 -11.27
C PHE A 61 9.71 1.86 -11.80
N GLU A 62 11.02 1.70 -11.90
CA GLU A 62 11.96 2.73 -12.37
C GLU A 62 11.54 3.37 -13.71
N PRO A 63 11.27 2.61 -14.79
CA PRO A 63 10.84 3.23 -16.04
C PRO A 63 9.51 4.00 -15.92
N ILE A 64 8.61 3.56 -15.04
CA ILE A 64 7.32 4.22 -14.79
C ILE A 64 7.55 5.54 -14.02
N LEU A 65 8.45 5.53 -13.04
CA LEU A 65 8.83 6.71 -12.27
C LEU A 65 9.58 7.72 -13.16
N THR A 66 10.49 7.28 -14.01
CA THR A 66 11.17 8.16 -14.98
C THR A 66 10.18 8.80 -15.94
N ASP A 67 9.26 8.01 -16.52
CA ASP A 67 8.22 8.51 -17.42
C ASP A 67 7.31 9.53 -16.73
N TYR A 68 6.99 9.31 -15.45
CA TYR A 68 6.24 10.28 -14.65
C TYR A 68 7.01 11.60 -14.46
N LEU A 69 8.29 11.52 -14.09
CA LEU A 69 9.12 12.70 -13.80
C LEU A 69 9.43 13.54 -15.04
N GLU A 70 9.50 12.92 -16.22
CA GLU A 70 9.93 13.58 -17.46
C GLU A 70 8.78 13.98 -18.38
N ARG A 71 7.65 13.24 -18.39
CA ARG A 71 6.63 13.35 -19.45
C ARG A 71 5.19 13.51 -18.97
N TYR A 72 4.93 13.48 -17.66
CA TYR A 72 3.57 13.54 -17.12
C TYR A 72 2.95 14.94 -17.25
N PRO A 73 1.62 15.06 -17.50
CA PRO A 73 0.66 13.98 -17.79
C PRO A 73 0.45 13.69 -19.28
N GLU A 74 0.78 14.62 -20.17
CA GLU A 74 0.32 14.60 -21.57
C GLU A 74 1.13 13.65 -22.46
N GLU A 75 2.41 13.46 -22.17
CA GLU A 75 3.33 12.65 -22.98
C GLU A 75 3.72 11.33 -22.31
N SER A 76 3.32 11.11 -21.05
CA SER A 76 3.56 9.86 -20.32
C SER A 76 2.61 8.75 -20.76
N SER A 77 3.03 7.51 -20.56
CA SER A 77 2.23 6.34 -20.91
C SER A 77 0.92 6.24 -20.12
N ASP A 78 -0.07 5.56 -20.70
CA ASP A 78 -1.34 5.25 -20.02
C ASP A 78 -1.13 4.52 -18.69
N LEU A 79 -0.11 3.64 -18.61
CA LEU A 79 0.22 2.92 -17.39
C LEU A 79 0.72 3.87 -16.30
N THR A 80 1.61 4.79 -16.66
CA THR A 80 2.11 5.84 -15.76
C THR A 80 0.95 6.71 -15.26
N ASN A 81 0.13 7.21 -16.18
CA ASN A 81 -1.06 8.00 -15.87
C ASN A 81 -2.01 7.26 -14.91
N TYR A 82 -2.28 5.99 -15.20
CA TYR A 82 -3.13 5.16 -14.37
C TYR A 82 -2.55 4.98 -12.96
N ILE A 83 -1.28 4.60 -12.82
CA ILE A 83 -0.64 4.35 -11.51
C ILE A 83 -0.59 5.61 -10.66
N PHE A 84 -0.22 6.76 -11.24
CA PHE A 84 -0.06 8.01 -10.49
C PHE A 84 -1.38 8.75 -10.24
N SER A 85 -2.46 8.41 -10.94
CA SER A 85 -3.78 9.03 -10.72
C SER A 85 -4.40 8.72 -9.36
N LYS A 86 -4.15 7.53 -8.79
CA LYS A 86 -4.67 7.11 -7.48
C LYS A 86 -3.71 6.17 -6.78
N TYR A 87 -3.50 6.35 -5.48
CA TYR A 87 -2.66 5.44 -4.70
C TYR A 87 -3.20 3.99 -4.73
N SER A 88 -4.52 3.81 -4.81
CA SER A 88 -5.13 2.48 -4.95
C SER A 88 -4.71 1.75 -6.24
N HIS A 89 -4.44 2.46 -7.34
CA HIS A 89 -3.97 1.85 -8.58
C HIS A 89 -2.52 1.35 -8.47
N PHE A 90 -1.68 2.08 -7.73
CA PHE A 90 -0.34 1.59 -7.36
C PHE A 90 -0.44 0.31 -6.53
N GLU A 91 -1.31 0.26 -5.52
CA GLU A 91 -1.51 -0.95 -4.72
C GLU A 91 -2.01 -2.12 -5.57
N GLU A 92 -2.98 -1.89 -6.45
CA GLU A 92 -3.53 -2.88 -7.37
C GLU A 92 -2.45 -3.47 -8.27
N ARG A 93 -1.64 -2.64 -8.94
CA ARG A 93 -0.56 -3.11 -9.80
C ARG A 93 0.52 -3.87 -9.04
N THR A 94 0.82 -3.44 -7.81
CA THR A 94 1.77 -4.14 -6.93
C THR A 94 1.24 -5.54 -6.58
N ARG A 95 -0.04 -5.67 -6.20
CA ARG A 95 -0.68 -6.98 -5.95
C ARG A 95 -0.74 -7.85 -7.20
N ALA A 96 -1.09 -7.28 -8.34
CA ALA A 96 -1.21 -8.02 -9.59
C ALA A 96 0.12 -8.64 -10.04
N LEU A 97 1.26 -7.98 -9.78
CA LEU A 97 2.57 -8.42 -10.23
C LEU A 97 3.34 -9.25 -9.20
N PHE A 98 3.14 -8.98 -7.92
CA PHE A 98 3.94 -9.57 -6.83
C PHE A 98 3.11 -10.30 -5.77
N GLY A 99 1.77 -10.21 -5.85
CA GLY A 99 0.86 -10.87 -4.92
C GLY A 99 0.68 -12.36 -5.18
N ASN A 100 0.28 -13.07 -4.12
CA ASN A 100 -0.18 -14.45 -4.24
C ASN A 100 -1.73 -14.46 -4.38
N PRO A 101 -2.28 -14.92 -5.51
CA PRO A 101 -3.72 -14.90 -5.76
C PRO A 101 -4.54 -15.70 -4.73
N ASP A 102 -3.95 -16.68 -4.04
CA ASP A 102 -4.65 -17.51 -3.06
C ASP A 102 -4.72 -16.87 -1.66
N LYS A 103 -3.79 -15.95 -1.35
CA LYS A 103 -3.68 -15.35 -0.01
C LYS A 103 -4.79 -14.34 0.29
N GLU A 104 -5.20 -13.54 -0.69
CA GLU A 104 -6.25 -12.53 -0.51
C GLU A 104 -7.58 -13.19 -0.09
N GLN A 105 -7.94 -14.28 -0.76
CA GLN A 105 -9.12 -15.07 -0.42
C GLN A 105 -9.03 -15.69 0.98
N HIS A 106 -7.84 -16.15 1.38
CA HIS A 106 -7.63 -16.72 2.71
C HIS A 106 -7.70 -15.65 3.82
N ALA A 107 -7.08 -14.49 3.61
CA ALA A 107 -7.08 -13.38 4.58
C ALA A 107 -8.49 -12.83 4.83
N ILE A 108 -9.30 -12.66 3.78
CA ILE A 108 -10.71 -12.25 3.91
C ILE A 108 -11.50 -13.29 4.71
N LYS A 109 -11.32 -14.60 4.43
CA LYS A 109 -11.96 -15.67 5.20
C LYS A 109 -11.55 -15.61 6.68
N GLN A 110 -10.27 -15.45 6.98
CA GLN A 110 -9.77 -15.37 8.36
C GLN A 110 -10.28 -14.13 9.10
N LEU A 111 -10.31 -12.96 8.45
CA LEU A 111 -10.89 -11.75 9.03
C LEU A 111 -12.39 -11.90 9.31
N HIS A 112 -13.13 -12.52 8.38
CA HIS A 112 -14.55 -12.80 8.58
C HIS A 112 -14.79 -13.75 9.76
N LEU A 113 -13.98 -14.81 9.89
CA LEU A 113 -14.00 -15.75 11.02
C LEU A 113 -13.68 -15.06 12.36
N LEU A 114 -12.67 -14.18 12.39
CA LEU A 114 -12.30 -13.41 13.58
C LEU A 114 -13.42 -12.44 14.01
N HIS A 115 -14.09 -11.80 13.06
CA HIS A 115 -15.22 -10.92 13.34
C HIS A 115 -16.44 -11.69 13.86
N GLN A 116 -16.75 -12.86 13.27
CA GLN A 116 -17.84 -13.72 13.73
C GLN A 116 -17.58 -14.30 15.13
N THR A 117 -16.39 -14.83 15.41
CA THR A 117 -16.05 -15.39 16.73
C THR A 117 -16.10 -14.34 17.83
N LYS A 118 -15.62 -13.10 17.58
CA LYS A 118 -15.77 -11.98 18.51
C LYS A 118 -17.22 -11.55 18.71
N SER A 119 -18.07 -11.68 17.68
CA SER A 119 -19.51 -11.42 17.78
C SER A 119 -20.21 -12.51 18.58
N ALA A 120 -19.89 -13.78 18.34
CA ALA A 120 -20.44 -14.93 19.06
C ALA A 120 -20.03 -14.95 20.54
N SER A 121 -18.78 -14.58 20.87
CA SER A 121 -18.32 -14.53 22.26
C SER A 121 -19.01 -13.45 23.09
N LYS A 122 -19.64 -12.44 22.46
CA LYS A 122 -20.47 -11.45 23.17
C LYS A 122 -21.83 -11.99 23.61
N TYR A 123 -22.26 -13.14 23.11
CA TYR A 123 -23.57 -13.75 23.46
C TYR A 123 -23.47 -14.95 24.41
N THR A 124 -22.27 -15.42 24.78
CA THR A 124 -22.11 -16.62 25.63
C THR A 124 -22.00 -16.31 27.14
N THR A 125 -22.03 -15.05 27.58
CA THR A 125 -21.96 -14.66 29.00
C THR A 125 -23.32 -14.49 29.70
N LEU A 126 -24.37 -15.15 29.23
CA LEU A 126 -25.65 -15.26 29.95
C LEU A 126 -26.22 -16.66 29.73
N SER A 127 -25.78 -17.64 30.52
CA SER A 127 -26.55 -18.85 30.78
C SER A 127 -26.26 -19.39 32.17
#